data_AF-A0AAV3RP00-F1
#
_entry.id   AF-A0AAV3RP00-F1
#
_cell.length_a   1.000
_cell.length_b   1.000
_cell.length_c   1.000
_cell.angle_alpha   90.00
_cell.angle_beta   90.00
_cell.angle_gamma   90.00
#
_symmetry.space_group_name_H-M   'P 1'
#
loop_
_entity.id
_entity.type
_entity.pdbx_description
1 polymer ?
#
loop_
_entity_poly.entity_id
_entity_poly.type
_entity_poly.pdbx_seq_one_letter_code
_entity_poly.pdbx_strand_id
1 'polypeptide(L)'
;MLQEAEERKVLNGIRISRESPSVNHIFFSSRRTRSTRDGILETLGMQEVRDQGKYLGLPSQIERSKREVFSYITQRVEERTKGWKGRLLSQAGKEVLIKAVTTVIPNYVINYFLLQQGIIDNLNSVMTKFF
;
A
#
# COMPACT_ATOMS: atom_id res chain seq x y z
N MET A 1 23.85 -13.32 -23.61
CA MET A 1 24.19 -12.86 -22.25
C MET A 1 23.17 -13.27 -21.18
N LEU A 2 21.95 -12.73 -21.11
CA LEU A 2 21.01 -13.11 -20.03
C LEU A 2 20.39 -14.51 -20.20
N GLN A 3 20.06 -14.94 -21.43
CA GLN A 3 19.64 -16.32 -21.73
C GLN A 3 20.75 -17.35 -21.44
N GLU A 4 22.00 -17.02 -21.77
CA GLU A 4 23.15 -17.86 -21.43
C GLU A 4 23.36 -17.94 -19.91
N ALA A 5 23.03 -16.89 -19.15
CA ALA A 5 23.10 -16.92 -17.68
C ALA A 5 21.97 -17.77 -17.06
N GLU A 6 20.80 -17.84 -17.69
CA GLU A 6 19.71 -18.76 -17.35
C GLU A 6 20.11 -20.22 -17.67
N GLU A 7 20.66 -20.48 -18.84
CA GLU A 7 21.15 -21.81 -19.24
C GLU A 7 22.29 -22.31 -18.35
N ARG A 8 23.17 -21.40 -17.88
CA ARG A 8 24.24 -21.69 -16.92
C ARG A 8 23.75 -21.84 -15.47
N LYS A 9 22.43 -21.77 -15.21
CA LYS A 9 21.80 -21.80 -13.87
C LYS A 9 22.35 -20.78 -12.87
N VAL A 10 22.92 -19.68 -13.37
CA VAL A 10 23.39 -18.58 -12.52
C VAL A 10 22.19 -17.81 -11.96
N LEU A 11 21.10 -17.75 -12.74
CA LEU A 11 19.82 -17.19 -12.34
C LEU A 11 18.86 -18.31 -11.95
N ASN A 12 18.53 -18.39 -10.66
CA ASN A 12 17.51 -19.31 -10.14
C ASN A 12 16.21 -18.54 -9.83
N GLY A 13 15.07 -19.03 -10.32
CA GLY A 13 13.75 -18.48 -10.04
C GLY A 13 13.30 -17.31 -10.93
N ILE A 14 14.11 -16.90 -11.92
CA ILE A 14 13.77 -15.87 -12.91
C ILE A 14 13.80 -16.53 -14.29
N ARG A 15 12.75 -16.33 -15.10
CA ARG A 15 12.63 -16.87 -16.46
C ARG A 15 12.57 -15.74 -17.48
N ILE A 16 13.34 -15.83 -18.55
CA ILE A 16 13.41 -14.79 -19.58
C ILE A 16 12.48 -15.16 -20.74
N SER A 17 11.57 -14.26 -21.12
CA SER A 17 10.68 -14.43 -22.27
C SER A 17 11.04 -13.43 -23.39
N ARG A 18 10.93 -13.87 -24.65
CA ARG A 18 11.34 -13.08 -25.84
C ARG A 18 10.52 -11.80 -26.06
N GLU A 19 9.34 -11.71 -25.46
CA GLU A 19 8.42 -10.56 -25.61
C GLU A 19 8.07 -9.93 -24.26
N SER A 20 8.85 -10.21 -23.20
CA SER A 20 8.63 -9.58 -21.91
C SER A 20 9.02 -8.09 -21.94
N PRO A 21 8.26 -7.21 -21.29
CA PRO A 21 8.66 -5.82 -21.09
C PRO A 21 10.01 -5.71 -20.38
N SER A 22 10.77 -4.63 -20.68
CA SER A 22 12.01 -4.32 -19.97
C SER A 22 11.70 -4.03 -18.50
N VAL A 23 12.31 -4.79 -17.59
CA VAL A 23 12.27 -4.49 -16.15
C VAL A 23 13.38 -3.49 -15.85
N ASN A 24 13.03 -2.33 -15.30
CA ASN A 24 13.99 -1.25 -15.01
C ASN A 24 14.28 -1.08 -13.52
N HIS A 25 13.51 -1.76 -12.68
CA HIS A 25 13.45 -1.50 -11.24
C HIS A 25 13.45 -2.80 -10.45
N ILE A 26 14.27 -2.85 -9.41
CA ILE A 26 14.34 -3.96 -8.47
C ILE A 26 14.13 -3.42 -7.05
N PHE A 27 13.36 -4.16 -6.26
CA PHE A 27 13.18 -3.91 -4.84
C PHE A 27 13.78 -5.05 -4.02
N PHE A 28 14.51 -4.71 -2.95
CA PHE A 28 15.09 -5.68 -2.03
C PHE A 28 14.36 -5.67 -0.69
N SER A 29 13.63 -6.75 -0.39
CA SER A 29 12.90 -6.90 0.89
C SER A 29 13.81 -7.18 2.11
N SER A 30 14.98 -7.77 1.88
CA SER A 30 15.90 -8.23 2.94
C SER A 30 17.01 -7.23 3.22
N ARG A 31 17.54 -7.23 4.46
CA ARG A 31 18.77 -6.52 4.88
C ARG A 31 20.03 -7.23 4.38
N ARG A 32 20.16 -7.43 3.07
CA ARG A 32 21.43 -7.84 2.46
C ARG A 32 22.49 -6.75 2.66
N THR A 33 23.77 -7.12 2.62
CA THR A 33 24.88 -6.17 2.57
C THR A 33 24.79 -5.30 1.32
N ARG A 34 25.16 -4.02 1.44
CA ARG A 34 25.09 -3.05 0.34
C ARG A 34 25.90 -3.50 -0.88
N SER A 35 27.08 -4.08 -0.64
CA SER A 35 27.95 -4.68 -1.66
C SER A 35 27.25 -5.72 -2.54
N THR A 36 26.42 -6.58 -1.96
CA THR A 36 25.69 -7.60 -2.74
C THR A 36 24.56 -6.98 -3.54
N ARG A 37 23.89 -5.94 -3.02
CA ARG A 37 22.85 -5.23 -3.78
C ARG A 37 23.46 -4.47 -4.96
N ASP A 38 24.54 -3.75 -4.73
CA ASP A 38 25.23 -2.97 -5.76
C ASP A 38 25.72 -3.88 -6.89
N GLY A 39 26.30 -5.04 -6.56
CA GLY A 39 26.71 -6.03 -7.57
C GLY A 39 25.53 -6.59 -8.39
N ILE A 40 24.36 -6.80 -7.76
CA ILE A 40 23.14 -7.24 -8.49
C ILE A 40 22.63 -6.12 -9.41
N LEU A 41 22.61 -4.87 -8.93
CA LEU A 41 22.15 -3.71 -9.70
C LEU A 41 23.06 -3.45 -10.90
N GLU A 42 24.39 -3.56 -10.72
CA GLU A 42 25.38 -3.42 -11.79
C GLU A 42 25.25 -4.54 -12.82
N THR A 43 25.13 -5.80 -12.36
CA THR A 43 24.97 -6.96 -13.25
C THR A 43 23.69 -6.87 -14.08
N LEU A 44 22.61 -6.35 -13.50
CA LEU A 44 21.30 -6.26 -14.15
C LEU A 44 21.07 -4.93 -14.87
N GLY A 45 21.92 -3.92 -14.66
CA GLY A 45 21.75 -2.57 -15.21
C GLY A 45 20.48 -1.86 -14.71
N MET A 46 20.00 -2.18 -13.51
CA MET A 46 18.72 -1.69 -12.97
C MET A 46 18.92 -0.72 -11.81
N GLN A 47 17.87 0.06 -11.51
CA GLN A 47 17.86 0.96 -10.35
C GLN A 47 17.14 0.32 -9.15
N GLU A 48 17.67 0.55 -7.94
CA GLU A 48 16.98 0.18 -6.70
C GLU A 48 15.84 1.16 -6.45
N VAL A 49 14.62 0.62 -6.39
CA VAL A 49 13.46 1.38 -5.92
C VAL A 49 13.29 1.12 -4.44
N ARG A 50 13.23 2.19 -3.63
CA ARG A 50 13.01 2.09 -2.18
C ARG A 50 11.53 2.04 -1.83
N ASP A 51 10.71 2.83 -2.52
CA ASP A 51 9.26 2.89 -2.34
C ASP A 51 8.53 2.44 -3.60
N GLN A 52 7.76 1.35 -3.50
CA GLN A 52 6.91 0.84 -4.57
C GLN A 52 5.53 1.54 -4.62
N GLY A 53 5.28 2.48 -3.72
CA GLY A 53 4.05 3.26 -3.66
C GLY A 53 2.83 2.41 -3.31
N LYS A 54 1.68 2.80 -3.87
CA LYS A 54 0.40 2.13 -3.64
C LYS A 54 0.01 1.27 -4.84
N TYR A 55 -0.31 0.02 -4.59
CA TYR A 55 -0.91 -0.89 -5.55
C TYR A 55 -2.39 -1.07 -5.22
N LEU A 56 -3.29 -0.80 -6.17
CA LEU A 56 -4.74 -0.80 -5.97
C LEU A 56 -5.22 0.06 -4.78
N GLY A 57 -4.48 1.12 -4.48
CA GLY A 57 -4.77 2.01 -3.34
C GLY A 57 -4.34 1.47 -1.98
N LEU A 58 -3.81 0.25 -1.91
CA LEU A 58 -3.16 -0.32 -0.74
C LEU A 58 -1.65 -0.04 -0.80
N PRO A 59 -1.00 0.16 0.35
CA PRO A 59 0.45 0.27 0.40
C PRO A 59 1.08 -1.03 -0.13
N SER A 60 1.90 -0.94 -1.18
CA SER A 60 2.65 -2.10 -1.72
C SER A 60 3.70 -2.58 -0.72
N GLN A 61 4.13 -1.68 0.16
CA GLN A 61 5.10 -1.93 1.21
C GLN A 61 4.48 -1.57 2.56
N ILE A 62 4.48 -2.53 3.48
CA ILE A 62 4.15 -2.25 4.88
C ILE A 62 5.48 -2.11 5.62
N GLU A 63 5.89 -0.86 5.83
CA GLU A 63 7.02 -0.55 6.69
C GLU A 63 6.70 -0.85 8.16
N ARG A 64 7.71 -0.70 9.03
CA ARG A 64 7.62 -0.98 10.46
C ARG A 64 6.46 -0.23 11.14
N SER A 65 6.12 0.97 10.67
CA SER A 65 5.02 1.76 11.21
C SER A 65 3.70 1.49 10.51
N LYS A 66 3.04 0.37 10.86
CA LYS A 66 1.68 0.05 10.37
C LYS A 66 0.69 1.19 10.64
N ARG A 67 0.87 1.95 11.72
CA ARG A 67 0.02 3.09 12.08
C ARG A 67 0.11 4.22 11.04
N GLU A 68 1.32 4.59 10.62
CA GLU A 68 1.51 5.61 9.59
C GLU A 68 0.97 5.12 8.24
N VAL A 69 1.29 3.86 7.91
CA VAL A 69 0.88 3.22 6.67
C VAL A 69 -0.65 3.18 6.51
N PHE A 70 -1.42 3.03 7.59
CA PHE A 70 -2.88 3.01 7.56
C PHE A 70 -3.57 4.31 7.98
N SER A 71 -2.81 5.36 8.36
CA SER A 71 -3.36 6.67 8.73
C SER A 71 -4.22 7.31 7.63
N TYR A 72 -3.91 7.03 6.36
CA TYR A 72 -4.66 7.52 5.21
C TYR A 72 -6.12 7.05 5.20
N ILE A 73 -6.46 5.95 5.88
CA ILE A 73 -7.84 5.44 5.98
C ILE A 73 -8.69 6.46 6.74
N THR A 74 -8.22 6.86 7.93
CA THR A 74 -8.88 7.87 8.76
C THR A 74 -9.00 9.18 8.02
N GLN A 75 -7.91 9.62 7.35
CA GLN A 75 -7.91 10.85 6.57
C GLN A 75 -8.97 10.82 5.45
N ARG A 76 -9.06 9.71 4.71
CA ARG A 76 -10.08 9.58 3.65
C ARG A 76 -11.51 9.62 4.18
N VAL A 77 -11.77 8.97 5.32
CA VAL A 77 -13.08 9.04 5.95
C VAL A 77 -13.38 10.47 6.36
N GLU A 78 -12.42 11.18 6.95
CA GLU A 78 -12.58 12.57 7.38
C GLU A 78 -12.80 13.54 6.21
N GLU A 79 -12.03 13.42 5.12
CA GLU A 79 -12.21 14.21 3.90
C GLU A 79 -13.60 14.00 3.30
N ARG A 80 -14.05 12.74 3.26
CA ARG A 80 -15.38 12.40 2.75
C ARG A 80 -16.45 12.97 3.64
N THR A 81 -16.36 12.88 4.97
CA THR A 81 -17.41 13.33 5.90
C THR A 81 -17.47 14.84 6.10
N LYS A 82 -16.32 15.54 6.03
CA LYS A 82 -16.23 17.01 6.13
C LYS A 82 -17.15 17.73 5.14
N GLY A 83 -17.22 17.26 3.89
CA GLY A 83 -18.06 17.85 2.86
C GLY A 83 -19.57 17.72 3.10
N TRP A 84 -20.01 16.81 3.97
CA TRP A 84 -21.43 16.57 4.26
C TRP A 84 -21.90 17.18 5.57
N LYS A 85 -20.98 17.51 6.49
CA LYS A 85 -21.33 18.11 7.77
C LYS A 85 -22.10 19.42 7.62
N GLY A 86 -21.85 20.17 6.55
CA GLY A 86 -22.54 21.43 6.22
C GLY A 86 -23.89 21.27 5.51
N ARG A 87 -24.34 20.05 5.20
CA ARG A 87 -25.64 19.82 4.53
C ARG A 87 -26.74 19.56 5.56
N LEU A 88 -27.94 20.07 5.30
CA LEU A 88 -29.14 19.82 6.10
C LEU A 88 -29.65 18.38 5.85
N LEU A 89 -29.01 17.42 6.51
CA LEU A 89 -29.43 16.01 6.50
C LEU A 89 -30.28 15.73 7.74
N SER A 90 -31.33 14.92 7.57
CA SER A 90 -32.06 14.34 8.70
C SER A 90 -31.14 13.47 9.56
N GLN A 91 -31.49 13.25 10.83
CA GLN A 91 -30.68 12.42 11.73
C GLN A 91 -30.48 11.00 11.17
N ALA A 92 -31.55 10.41 10.61
CA ALA A 92 -31.47 9.11 9.93
C ALA A 92 -30.55 9.15 8.69
N GLY A 93 -30.62 10.24 7.91
CA GLY A 93 -29.73 10.42 6.75
C GLY A 93 -28.25 10.55 7.16
N LYS A 94 -27.97 11.25 8.26
CA LYS A 94 -26.61 11.36 8.84
C LYS A 94 -26.08 9.99 9.26
N GLU A 95 -26.89 9.19 9.94
CA GLU A 95 -26.50 7.86 10.42
C GLU A 95 -26.19 6.89 9.27
N VAL A 96 -27.05 6.84 8.25
CA VAL A 96 -26.83 5.99 7.07
C VAL A 96 -25.55 6.42 6.33
N LEU A 97 -25.35 7.73 6.16
CA LEU A 97 -24.19 8.27 5.45
C LEU A 97 -22.87 7.97 6.17
N ILE A 98 -22.79 8.24 7.48
CA ILE A 98 -21.55 8.02 8.23
C ILE A 98 -21.19 6.53 8.30
N LYS A 99 -22.19 5.64 8.45
CA LYS A 99 -21.98 4.19 8.40
C LYS A 99 -21.48 3.76 7.02
N ALA A 100 -22.11 4.23 5.95
CA ALA A 100 -21.68 3.88 4.59
C ALA A 100 -20.22 4.26 4.32
N VAL A 101 -19.80 5.47 4.68
CA VAL A 101 -18.42 5.94 4.43
C VAL A 101 -17.41 5.25 5.36
N THR A 102 -17.72 5.16 6.65
CA THR A 102 -16.78 4.66 7.66
C THR A 102 -16.63 3.14 7.60
N THR A 103 -17.59 2.40 7.06
CA THR A 103 -17.50 0.94 6.92
C THR A 103 -16.86 0.52 5.59
N VAL A 104 -17.22 1.16 4.47
CA VAL A 104 -16.74 0.73 3.14
C VAL A 104 -15.24 0.94 2.97
N ILE A 105 -14.70 2.09 3.42
CA ILE A 105 -13.29 2.43 3.22
C ILE A 105 -12.35 1.46 3.98
N PRO A 106 -12.57 1.18 5.28
CA PRO A 106 -11.74 0.23 6.01
C PRO A 106 -11.99 -1.22 5.58
N ASN A 107 -13.21 -1.61 5.17
CA ASN A 107 -13.50 -2.99 4.76
C ASN A 107 -12.58 -3.49 3.65
N TYR A 108 -12.26 -2.63 2.67
CA TYR A 108 -11.31 -3.00 1.62
C TYR A 108 -9.93 -3.35 2.20
N VAL A 109 -9.45 -2.60 3.20
CA VAL A 109 -8.16 -2.85 3.83
C VAL A 109 -8.20 -4.05 4.78
N ILE A 110 -9.29 -4.21 5.54
CA ILE A 110 -9.47 -5.30 6.52
C ILE A 110 -9.41 -6.68 5.86
N ASN A 111 -9.91 -6.81 4.63
CA ASN A 111 -9.84 -8.07 3.88
C ASN A 111 -8.40 -8.55 3.62
N TYR A 112 -7.43 -7.64 3.57
CA TYR A 112 -6.03 -7.98 3.30
C TYR A 112 -5.12 -7.81 4.53
N PHE A 113 -5.49 -6.96 5.49
CA PHE A 113 -4.65 -6.59 6.63
C PHE A 113 -5.43 -6.44 7.94
N LEU A 114 -4.80 -6.87 9.03
CA LEU A 114 -5.30 -6.57 10.38
C LEU A 114 -5.00 -5.11 10.73
N LEU A 115 -6.06 -4.34 11.02
CA LEU A 115 -5.96 -2.96 11.47
C LEU A 115 -5.55 -2.91 12.96
N GLN A 116 -4.69 -1.95 13.29
CA GLN A 116 -4.31 -1.70 14.68
C GLN A 116 -5.43 -0.95 15.41
N GLN A 117 -5.56 -1.22 16.72
CA GLN A 117 -6.58 -0.59 17.56
C GLN A 117 -6.58 0.94 17.45
N GLY A 118 -5.40 1.57 17.43
CA GLY A 118 -5.31 3.03 17.31
C GLY A 118 -5.91 3.62 16.02
N ILE A 119 -5.99 2.85 14.92
CA ILE A 119 -6.68 3.30 13.69
C ILE A 119 -8.19 3.23 13.87
N ILE A 120 -8.68 2.19 14.55
CA ILE A 120 -10.10 2.02 14.88
C ILE A 120 -10.54 3.15 15.82
N ASP A 121 -9.74 3.46 16.83
CA ASP A 121 -10.03 4.55 17.78
C ASP A 121 -10.09 5.91 17.06
N ASN A 122 -9.19 6.14 16.09
CA ASN A 122 -9.23 7.33 15.26
C ASN A 122 -10.49 7.40 14.39
N LEU A 123 -10.93 6.30 13.79
CA LEU A 123 -12.18 6.24 13.02
C LEU A 123 -13.40 6.51 13.92
N ASN A 124 -13.43 5.95 15.13
CA ASN A 124 -14.46 6.25 16.12
C ASN A 124 -14.48 7.74 16.47
N SER A 125 -13.31 8.37 16.64
CA SER A 125 -13.21 9.81 16.87
C SER A 125 -13.81 10.63 15.71
N VAL A 126 -13.59 10.23 14.45
CA VAL A 126 -14.20 10.89 13.28
C VAL A 126 -15.73 10.74 13.30
N MET A 127 -16.25 9.56 13.63
CA MET A 127 -17.70 9.34 13.76
C MET A 127 -18.31 10.22 14.86
N THR A 128 -17.67 10.30 16.04
CA THR A 128 -18.14 11.14 17.13
C THR A 128 -18.16 12.63 16.75
N LYS A 129 -17.18 13.11 15.97
CA LYS A 129 -17.11 14.50 15.50
C LYS A 129 -18.12 14.85 14.40
N PHE A 130 -18.70 13.85 13.74
CA PHE A 130 -19.64 14.04 12.63
C PHE A 130 -21.04 14.40 13.12
N PHE A 131 -21.46 13.82 14.25
CA PHE A 131 -22.66 14.18 14.98
C PHE A 131 -22.46 15.50 15.74
#